data_AF-A0A853IF75-F1
#
_entry.id   AF-A0A853IF75-F1
#
_cell.length_a   1.000
_cell.length_b   1.000
_cell.length_c   1.000
_cell.angle_alpha   90.00
_cell.angle_beta   90.00
_cell.angle_gamma   90.00
#
_symmetry.space_group_name_H-M   'P 1'
#
loop_
_entity.id
_entity.type
_entity.pdbx_description
1 polymer ?
#
loop_
_entity_poly.entity_id
_entity_poly.type
_entity_poly.pdbx_seq_one_letter_code
_entity_poly.pdbx_strand_id
1 'polypeptide(L)'
;METFLILLIVGCLMLFVIPICMTSWKRFWQVSLLFALPLVLIWGQRYYYTSQPEYTGSPGEVIGVMFFMLLSISLALGMFGRFIRWIIEIKLQELRVQKQL
;
A
#
# COMPACT_ATOMS: atom_id res chain seq x y z
N MET A 1 -22.12 -2.98 2.32
CA MET A 1 -21.01 -3.95 2.19
C MET A 1 -20.24 -3.74 0.89
N GLU A 2 -20.94 -3.58 -0.25
CA GLU A 2 -20.35 -3.34 -1.57
C GLU A 2 -19.48 -2.07 -1.65
N THR A 3 -19.96 -0.93 -1.12
CA THR A 3 -19.21 0.34 -1.11
C THR A 3 -17.86 0.24 -0.38
N PHE A 4 -17.81 -0.59 0.68
CA PHE A 4 -16.61 -0.83 1.47
C PHE A 4 -15.60 -1.71 0.72
N LEU A 5 -16.08 -2.73 0.01
CA LEU A 5 -15.25 -3.58 -0.87
C LEU A 5 -14.64 -2.77 -2.02
N ILE A 6 -15.42 -1.87 -2.63
CA ILE A 6 -14.94 -1.01 -3.71
C ILE A 6 -13.84 -0.08 -3.21
N LEU A 7 -14.03 0.57 -2.05
CA LEU A 7 -13.01 1.43 -1.44
C LEU A 7 -11.72 0.67 -1.12
N LEU A 8 -11.81 -0.57 -0.65
CA LEU A 8 -10.64 -1.43 -0.41
C LEU A 8 -9.90 -1.73 -1.72
N ILE A 9 -10.62 -2.19 -2.75
CA ILE A 9 -10.02 -2.55 -4.04
C ILE A 9 -9.32 -1.33 -4.65
N VAL A 10 -9.99 -0.17 -4.65
CA VAL A 10 -9.40 1.08 -5.15
C VAL A 10 -8.18 1.47 -4.32
N GLY A 11 -8.24 1.33 -2.99
CA GLY A 11 -7.11 1.57 -2.10
C GLY A 11 -5.91 0.66 -2.41
N CYS A 12 -6.13 -0.64 -2.58
CA CYS A 12 -5.08 -1.60 -2.93
C CYS A 12 -4.45 -1.29 -4.31
N LEU A 13 -5.28 -0.98 -5.30
CA LEU A 13 -4.80 -0.60 -6.64
C LEU A 13 -3.97 0.69 -6.60
N MET A 14 -4.42 1.69 -5.86
CA MET A 14 -3.67 2.95 -5.68
C MET A 14 -2.33 2.70 -4.99
N LEU A 15 -2.31 1.92 -3.91
CA LEU A 15 -1.08 1.57 -3.18
C LEU A 15 -0.12 0.73 -4.01
N PHE A 16 -0.59 0.03 -5.04
CA PHE A 16 0.26 -0.69 -5.99
C PHE A 16 0.82 0.24 -7.09
N VAL A 17 -0.02 1.10 -7.66
CA VAL A 17 0.34 1.96 -8.82
C VAL A 17 1.19 3.16 -8.41
N ILE A 18 0.87 3.83 -7.30
CA ILE A 18 1.57 5.04 -6.83
C ILE A 18 3.09 4.81 -6.65
N PRO A 19 3.55 3.74 -5.97
CA PRO A 19 4.98 3.47 -5.83
C PRO A 19 5.70 3.28 -7.17
N ILE A 20 5.03 2.68 -8.16
CA ILE A 20 5.56 2.40 -9.49
C ILE A 20 5.68 3.68 -10.31
N CYS A 21 4.65 4.52 -10.32
CA CYS A 21 4.60 5.75 -11.11
C CYS A 21 5.41 6.90 -10.51
N MET A 22 5.63 6.93 -9.20
CA MET A 22 6.38 8.01 -8.57
C MET A 22 7.90 7.80 -8.66
N THR A 23 8.59 8.69 -9.36
CA THR A 23 10.07 8.68 -9.44
C THR A 23 10.75 9.22 -8.17
N SER A 24 10.14 10.19 -7.48
CA SER A 24 10.72 10.82 -6.28
C SER A 24 10.45 10.02 -5.00
N TRP A 25 11.52 9.65 -4.28
CA TRP A 25 11.42 8.94 -2.99
C TRP A 25 10.70 9.79 -1.92
N LYS A 26 10.98 11.09 -1.86
CA LYS A 26 10.29 12.02 -0.94
C LYS A 26 8.78 12.07 -1.17
N ARG A 27 8.35 12.20 -2.43
CA ARG A 27 6.92 12.29 -2.76
C ARG A 27 6.18 10.98 -2.49
N PHE A 28 6.85 9.85 -2.74
CA PHE A 28 6.30 8.54 -2.39
C PHE A 28 5.99 8.44 -0.88
N TRP A 29 6.94 8.80 -0.02
CA TRP A 29 6.69 8.79 1.42
C TRP A 29 5.55 9.72 1.83
N GLN A 30 5.48 10.92 1.26
CA GLN A 30 4.40 11.87 1.55
C GLN A 30 3.01 11.34 1.16
N VAL A 31 2.88 10.75 -0.03
CA VAL A 31 1.60 10.18 -0.49
C VAL A 31 1.23 8.94 0.31
N SER A 32 2.19 8.04 0.56
CA SER A 32 1.96 6.88 1.41
C SER A 32 1.50 7.28 2.81
N LEU A 33 2.09 8.34 3.40
CA LEU A 33 1.68 8.87 4.70
C LEU A 33 0.26 9.44 4.68
N LEU A 34 -0.08 10.20 3.62
CA LEU A 34 -1.40 10.79 3.45
C LEU A 34 -2.50 9.73 3.39
N PHE A 35 -2.25 8.60 2.74
CA PHE A 35 -3.20 7.49 2.66
C PHE A 35 -3.16 6.57 3.89
N ALA A 36 -1.99 6.33 4.48
CA ALA A 36 -1.85 5.44 5.64
C ALA A 36 -2.45 6.03 6.91
N LEU A 37 -2.33 7.34 7.15
CA LEU A 37 -2.82 7.99 8.36
C LEU A 37 -4.34 7.79 8.58
N PRO A 38 -5.22 8.13 7.61
CA PRO A 38 -6.65 7.92 7.74
C PRO A 38 -7.01 6.45 7.94
N LEU A 39 -6.32 5.54 7.23
CA LEU A 39 -6.54 4.10 7.33
C LEU A 39 -6.20 3.57 8.73
N VAL A 40 -5.07 4.00 9.31
CA VAL A 40 -4.66 3.65 10.67
C VAL A 40 -5.62 4.22 11.72
N LEU A 41 -6.10 5.46 11.53
CA LEU A 41 -7.08 6.06 12.44
C LEU A 41 -8.44 5.34 12.41
N ILE A 42 -8.97 5.06 11.21
CA ILE A 42 -10.22 4.31 11.03
C ILE A 42 -10.10 2.91 11.63
N TRP A 43 -8.97 2.25 11.40
CA TRP A 43 -8.73 0.94 12.00
C TRP A 43 -8.56 1.01 13.51
N GLY A 44 -7.79 1.96 14.04
CA GLY A 44 -7.57 2.10 15.48
C GLY A 44 -8.88 2.37 16.23
N GLN A 45 -9.75 3.20 15.64
CA GLN A 45 -11.10 3.41 16.14
C GLN A 45 -11.91 2.09 16.11
N ARG A 46 -11.91 1.38 14.98
CA ARG A 46 -12.65 0.12 14.83
C ARG A 46 -12.15 -0.96 15.80
N TYR A 47 -10.83 -1.09 15.96
CA TYR A 47 -10.17 -2.01 16.88
C TYR A 47 -10.56 -1.70 18.32
N TYR A 48 -10.50 -0.44 18.73
CA TYR A 48 -10.92 0.00 20.06
C TYR A 48 -12.38 -0.39 20.36
N TYR A 49 -13.30 -0.17 19.41
CA TYR A 49 -14.70 -0.58 19.55
C TYR A 49 -14.87 -2.11 19.61
N THR A 50 -14.17 -2.88 18.77
CA THR A 50 -14.28 -4.36 18.76
C THR A 50 -13.56 -5.04 19.91
N SER A 51 -12.58 -4.37 20.54
CA SER A 51 -11.83 -4.87 21.71
C SER A 51 -12.59 -4.72 23.03
N GLN A 52 -13.77 -4.08 23.02
CA GLN A 52 -14.67 -4.05 24.16
C GLN A 52 -15.18 -5.48 24.46
N PRO A 53 -15.34 -5.85 25.74
CA PRO A 53 -15.69 -7.23 26.13
C PRO A 53 -17.05 -7.71 25.60
N GLU A 54 -17.90 -6.80 25.11
CA GLU A 54 -19.16 -7.13 24.43
C GLU A 54 -18.98 -7.68 23.00
N TYR A 55 -17.79 -7.54 22.40
CA TYR A 55 -17.50 -7.90 21.00
C TYR A 55 -16.29 -8.83 20.82
N THR A 56 -15.66 -9.27 21.91
CA THR A 56 -14.57 -10.27 21.90
C THR A 56 -15.01 -11.57 21.24
N GLY A 57 -14.33 -11.95 20.14
CA GLY A 57 -14.67 -13.13 19.33
C GLY A 57 -15.62 -12.86 18.17
N SER A 58 -15.96 -11.59 17.88
CA SER A 58 -16.82 -11.25 16.76
C SER A 58 -16.11 -11.38 15.38
N PRO A 59 -16.83 -11.76 14.31
CA PRO A 59 -16.27 -11.88 12.95
C PRO A 59 -15.60 -10.61 12.41
N GLY A 60 -15.94 -9.44 12.98
CA GLY A 60 -15.37 -8.15 12.60
C GLY A 60 -13.87 -8.03 12.88
N GLU A 61 -13.35 -8.76 13.87
CA GLU A 61 -11.94 -8.71 14.26
C GLU A 61 -11.04 -9.37 13.20
N VAL A 62 -11.43 -10.54 12.70
CA VAL A 62 -10.74 -11.28 11.62
C VAL A 62 -10.73 -10.49 10.32
N ILE A 63 -11.85 -9.85 9.98
CA ILE A 63 -11.98 -9.01 8.77
C ILE A 63 -11.05 -7.79 8.87
N GLY A 64 -10.90 -7.19 10.05
CA GLY A 64 -9.99 -6.06 10.27
C GLY A 64 -8.52 -6.42 10.05
N VAL A 65 -8.08 -7.60 10.49
CA VAL A 65 -6.71 -8.09 10.29
C VAL A 65 -6.44 -8.42 8.82
N MET A 66 -7.36 -9.11 8.14
CA MET A 66 -7.22 -9.39 6.71
C MET A 66 -7.10 -8.12 5.88
N PHE A 67 -7.82 -7.06 6.26
CA PHE A 67 -7.78 -5.76 5.57
C PHE A 67 -6.38 -5.14 5.62
N PHE A 68 -5.75 -5.12 6.79
CA PHE A 68 -4.39 -4.62 6.92
C PHE A 68 -3.37 -5.47 6.19
N MET A 69 -3.55 -6.79 6.23
CA MET A 69 -2.67 -7.71 5.52
C MET A 69 -2.72 -7.44 4.01
N LEU A 70 -3.91 -7.25 3.43
CA LEU A 70 -4.10 -6.92 2.01
C LEU A 70 -3.42 -5.60 1.63
N LEU A 71 -3.67 -4.52 2.39
CA LEU A 71 -3.07 -3.21 2.12
C LEU A 71 -1.53 -3.25 2.22
N SER A 72 -1.01 -3.98 3.22
CA SER A 72 0.43 -4.15 3.41
C SER A 72 1.09 -4.93 2.27
N ILE A 73 0.44 -6.01 1.81
CA ILE A 73 0.91 -6.81 0.66
C ILE A 73 0.88 -5.97 -0.61
N SER A 74 -0.19 -5.22 -0.87
CA SER A 74 -0.29 -4.36 -2.06
C SER A 74 0.81 -3.29 -2.08
N LEU A 75 1.09 -2.66 -0.93
CA LEU A 75 2.18 -1.70 -0.81
C LEU A 75 3.55 -2.35 -1.04
N ALA A 76 3.79 -3.53 -0.45
CA ALA A 76 5.04 -4.28 -0.63
C ALA A 76 5.28 -4.67 -2.09
N LEU A 77 4.23 -5.13 -2.79
CA LEU A 77 4.30 -5.46 -4.22
C LEU A 77 4.56 -4.22 -5.08
N GLY A 78 3.92 -3.09 -4.78
CA GLY A 78 4.19 -1.85 -5.50
C GLY A 78 5.62 -1.34 -5.29
N MET A 79 6.15 -1.45 -4.06
CA MET A 79 7.55 -1.17 -3.74
C MET A 79 8.53 -2.09 -4.48
N PHE A 80 8.20 -3.37 -4.58
CA PHE A 80 8.98 -4.33 -5.36
C PHE A 80 8.98 -3.99 -6.86
N GLY A 81 7.83 -3.60 -7.43
CA GLY A 81 7.75 -3.12 -8.82
C GLY A 81 8.60 -1.87 -9.06
N ARG A 82 8.61 -0.93 -8.12
CA ARG A 82 9.49 0.25 -8.16
C ARG A 82 10.98 -0.14 -8.15
N PHE A 83 11.36 -1.13 -7.35
CA PHE A 83 12.73 -1.64 -7.28
C PHE A 83 13.15 -2.26 -8.62
N ILE A 84 12.29 -3.08 -9.23
CA ILE A 84 12.54 -3.62 -10.58
C ILE A 84 12.71 -2.48 -11.60
N ARG A 85 11.84 -1.48 -11.59
CA ARG A 85 11.92 -0.32 -12.50
C ARG A 85 13.26 0.40 -12.35
N TRP A 86 13.72 0.60 -11.11
CA TRP A 86 15.02 1.22 -10.83
C TRP A 86 16.20 0.39 -11.35
N ILE A 87 16.18 -0.94 -11.16
CA ILE A 87 17.21 -1.82 -11.74
C ILE A 87 17.23 -1.74 -13.26
N ILE A 88 16.06 -1.75 -13.90
CA ILE A 88 15.94 -1.63 -15.36
C ILE A 88 16.51 -0.28 -15.83
N GLU A 89 16.18 0.82 -15.15
CA GLU A 89 16.72 2.15 -15.47
C GLU A 89 18.25 2.18 -15.41
N ILE A 90 18.87 1.57 -14.38
CA ILE A 90 20.33 1.47 -14.26
C ILE A 90 20.91 0.67 -15.44
N LYS A 91 20.36 -0.51 -15.72
CA LYS A 91 20.83 -1.38 -16.81
C LYS A 91 20.69 -0.70 -18.17
N LEU A 92 19.61 0.05 -18.38
CA LEU A 92 19.38 0.80 -19.60
C LEU A 92 20.39 1.94 -19.77
N GLN A 93 20.77 2.61 -18.68
CA GLN A 93 21.81 3.63 -18.70
C GLN A 93 23.19 3.04 -19.02
N GLU A 94 23.56 1.92 -18.40
CA GLU A 94 24.80 1.19 -18.71
C GLU A 94 24.89 0.84 -20.20
N LEU A 95 23.80 0.30 -20.78
CA LEU A 95 23.74 -0.04 -22.21
C LEU A 95 23.82 1.19 -23.13
N ARG A 96 23.24 2.33 -22.73
CA ARG A 96 23.35 3.58 -23.51
C ARG A 96 24.77 4.12 -23.51
N VAL A 97 25.45 4.07 -22.36
CA VAL A 97 26.85 4.49 -22.24
C VAL A 97 27.75 3.60 -23.11
N GLN A 98 27.54 2.28 -23.09
CA GLN A 98 28.28 1.35 -23.96
C GLN A 98 28.04 1.54 -25.46
N LYS A 99 26.84 2.00 -25.86
CA LYS A 99 26.54 2.30 -27.27
C LYS A 99 27.06 3.67 -27.73
N GLN A 100 27.45 4.56 -26.82
CA GLN A 100 27.96 5.90 -27.13
C GLN A 100 29.50 5.99 -27.12
N LEU A 101 30.19 4.97 -26.59
CA LEU A 101 31.63 4.74 -26.69
C LEU A 101 31.95 3.92 -27.94
#